data_AF-A0A399YN39-F1
#
_entry.id   AF-A0A399YN39-F1
#
_cell.length_a   1.000
_cell.length_b   1.000
_cell.length_c   1.000
_cell.angle_alpha   90.00
_cell.angle_beta   90.00
_cell.angle_gamma   90.00
#
_symmetry.space_group_name_H-M   'P 1'
#
loop_
_entity.id
_entity.type
_entity.pdbx_description
1 polymer ?
#
loop_
_entity_poly.entity_id
_entity_poly.type
_entity_poly.pdbx_seq_one_letter_code
_entity_poly.pdbx_strand_id
1 'polypeptide(L)'
;MADKTLNKTASTDETTWGHRWGYRDTHFVVNPDGSVKVTGDRYAVSGYDMPGFIPFLEETLDIKLDLNDIKPERADKPVPPPVVNAAFVSALAAALPAGRTSDDPRERLIHSHGQTTVDEIYQVLYAHLDRVVDLIVSSASSPSAAAPASAPP
;
A
#
# COMPACT_ATOMS: atom_id res chain seq x y z
N MET A 1 18.46 -4.50 9.11
CA MET A 1 17.22 -3.98 9.76
C MET A 1 17.44 -2.49 9.99
N ALA A 2 16.50 -1.63 9.58
CA ALA A 2 16.62 -0.19 9.84
C ALA A 2 16.55 0.10 11.34
N ASP A 3 17.43 0.97 11.83
CA ASP A 3 17.42 1.41 13.22
C ASP A 3 16.18 2.29 13.48
N LYS A 4 15.20 1.71 14.16
CA LYS A 4 13.92 2.38 14.45
C LYS A 4 14.05 3.52 15.46
N THR A 5 15.19 3.64 16.15
CA THR A 5 15.44 4.74 17.09
C THR A 5 15.57 6.10 16.39
N LEU A 6 15.80 6.08 15.07
CA LEU A 6 15.89 7.28 14.23
C LEU A 6 14.52 7.79 13.76
N ASN A 7 13.44 7.01 13.94
CA ASN A 7 12.10 7.44 13.53
C ASN A 7 11.59 8.54 14.46
N LYS A 8 10.92 9.55 13.89
CA LYS A 8 10.36 10.64 14.68
C LYS A 8 9.19 10.10 15.51
N THR A 9 9.04 10.61 16.73
CA THR A 9 8.04 10.13 17.70
C THR A 9 6.65 10.75 17.52
N ALA A 10 6.33 11.22 16.31
CA ALA A 10 5.04 11.84 16.03
C ALA A 10 3.92 10.79 15.94
N SER A 11 2.71 11.18 16.36
CA SER A 11 1.49 10.42 16.04
C SER A 11 1.32 10.44 14.52
N THR A 12 1.44 9.29 13.88
CA THR A 12 1.44 9.16 12.41
C THR A 12 0.17 8.48 11.93
N ASP A 13 -0.30 8.86 10.74
CA ASP A 13 -1.50 8.28 10.14
C ASP A 13 -1.17 6.88 9.59
N GLU A 14 -1.82 5.86 10.13
CA GLU A 14 -1.62 4.46 9.74
C GLU A 14 -2.32 4.08 8.43
N THR A 15 -2.96 5.02 7.75
CA THR A 15 -3.58 4.78 6.44
C THR A 15 -2.54 4.39 5.40
N THR A 16 -2.69 3.20 4.82
CA THR A 16 -1.79 2.68 3.79
C THR A 16 -2.25 3.04 2.37
N TRP A 17 -1.33 2.94 1.41
CA TRP A 17 -1.65 3.13 -0.01
C TRP A 17 -2.52 2.01 -0.61
N GLY A 18 -2.62 0.85 0.05
CA GLY A 18 -3.26 -0.34 -0.48
C GLY A 18 -2.38 -1.03 -1.52
N HIS A 19 -2.36 -0.53 -2.76
CA HIS A 19 -1.61 -1.15 -3.87
C HIS A 19 -0.16 -0.69 -3.97
N ARG A 20 0.21 0.46 -3.37
CA ARG A 20 1.59 0.94 -3.31
C ARG A 20 2.21 0.59 -1.96
N TRP A 21 3.53 0.70 -1.89
CA TRP A 21 4.27 0.47 -0.66
C TRP A 21 4.01 1.54 0.40
N GLY A 22 3.78 1.11 1.64
CA GLY A 22 3.83 1.96 2.82
C GLY A 22 2.58 2.82 3.08
N TYR A 23 2.81 3.94 3.76
CA TYR A 23 1.78 4.83 4.30
C TYR A 23 1.51 6.02 3.39
N ARG A 24 0.26 6.49 3.34
CA ARG A 24 -0.16 7.60 2.47
C ARG A 24 0.59 8.90 2.76
N ASP A 25 0.97 9.12 4.00
CA ASP A 25 1.73 10.28 4.44
C ASP A 25 3.20 10.27 3.98
N THR A 26 3.70 9.13 3.48
CA THR A 26 5.10 8.93 3.14
C THR A 26 5.27 8.60 1.65
N HIS A 27 5.74 9.57 0.88
CA HIS A 27 6.10 9.40 -0.52
C HIS A 27 7.13 10.47 -0.93
N PHE A 28 7.81 10.27 -2.06
CA PHE A 28 8.69 11.28 -2.63
C PHE A 28 7.89 12.34 -3.37
N VAL A 29 8.30 13.60 -3.24
CA VAL A 29 7.80 14.72 -4.04
C VAL A 29 8.97 15.55 -4.54
N VAL A 30 8.81 16.16 -5.72
CA VAL A 30 9.78 17.09 -6.29
C VAL A 30 9.35 18.53 -5.95
N ASN A 31 10.27 19.30 -5.40
CA ASN A 31 10.09 20.70 -5.07
C ASN A 31 10.19 21.58 -6.34
N PRO A 32 9.71 22.84 -6.29
CA PRO A 32 9.82 23.77 -7.42
C PRO A 32 11.26 24.04 -7.89
N ASP A 33 12.24 23.90 -7.01
CA ASP A 33 13.67 24.06 -7.32
C ASP A 33 14.33 22.78 -7.87
N GLY A 34 13.56 21.70 -8.06
CA GLY A 34 14.02 20.42 -8.56
C GLY A 34 14.60 19.48 -7.51
N SER A 35 14.69 19.90 -6.24
CA SER A 35 15.11 19.00 -5.15
C SER A 35 14.01 18.00 -4.79
N VAL A 36 14.39 16.82 -4.27
CA VAL A 36 13.43 15.79 -3.84
C VAL A 36 13.32 15.76 -2.33
N LYS A 37 12.12 15.54 -1.80
CA LYS A 37 11.91 15.28 -0.37
C LYS A 37 10.97 14.11 -0.14
N VAL A 38 11.11 13.45 1.02
CA VAL A 38 10.12 12.50 1.53
C VAL A 38 9.11 13.25 2.38
N THR A 39 7.81 13.05 2.13
CA THR A 39 6.72 13.70 2.87
C THR A 39 6.54 13.12 4.28
N GLY A 40 5.66 13.78 5.05
CA GLY A 40 5.27 13.34 6.38
C GLY A 40 6.37 13.54 7.41
N ASP A 41 6.23 12.83 8.53
CA ASP A 41 7.16 12.88 9.66
C ASP A 41 7.45 11.48 10.22
N ARG A 42 7.26 10.42 9.42
CA ARG A 42 7.41 9.05 9.92
C ARG A 42 8.87 8.61 10.06
N TYR A 43 9.74 9.07 9.17
CA TYR A 43 11.12 8.63 9.08
C TYR A 43 12.09 9.79 9.32
N ALA A 44 13.32 9.46 9.72
CA ALA A 44 14.39 10.45 9.90
C ALA A 44 14.60 11.32 8.66
N VAL A 45 14.49 10.74 7.47
CA VAL A 45 14.69 11.43 6.18
C VAL A 45 13.50 12.32 5.77
N SER A 46 12.35 12.19 6.44
CA SER A 46 11.16 12.96 6.07
C SER A 46 11.37 14.46 6.29
N GLY A 47 11.07 15.27 5.27
CA GLY A 47 11.17 16.74 5.28
C GLY A 47 12.53 17.31 4.87
N TYR A 48 13.54 16.48 4.60
CA TYR A 48 14.85 16.96 4.12
C TYR A 48 14.85 17.11 2.59
N ASP A 49 15.37 18.25 2.11
CA ASP A 49 15.58 18.48 0.69
C ASP A 49 16.86 17.80 0.21
N MET A 50 16.74 16.99 -0.84
CA MET A 50 17.81 16.20 -1.44
C MET A 50 18.09 16.69 -2.87
N PRO A 51 18.87 17.76 -3.06
CA PRO A 51 19.14 18.35 -4.38
C PRO A 51 19.93 17.41 -5.31
N GLY A 52 20.71 16.49 -4.75
CA GLY A 52 21.50 15.52 -5.52
C GLY A 52 20.74 14.28 -5.97
N PHE A 53 19.48 14.08 -5.57
CA PHE A 53 18.75 12.83 -5.79
C PHE A 53 18.44 12.57 -7.27
N ILE A 54 17.84 13.54 -7.97
CA ILE A 54 17.57 13.43 -9.42
C ILE A 54 18.87 13.36 -10.23
N PRO A 55 19.87 14.25 -10.02
CA PRO A 55 21.15 14.15 -10.71
C PRO A 55 21.82 12.78 -10.58
N PHE A 56 21.80 12.20 -9.38
CA PHE A 56 22.32 10.86 -9.12
C PHE A 56 21.58 9.78 -9.93
N LEU A 57 20.24 9.85 -10.01
CA LEU A 57 19.46 8.90 -10.82
C LEU A 57 19.75 9.03 -12.31
N GLU A 58 19.79 10.25 -12.83
CA GLU A 58 20.08 10.52 -14.24
C GLU A 58 21.48 10.02 -14.63
N GLU A 59 22.49 10.28 -13.80
CA GLU A 59 23.85 9.82 -14.02
C GLU A 59 23.97 8.30 -13.94
N THR A 60 23.37 7.68 -12.91
CA THR A 60 23.49 6.23 -12.67
C THR A 60 22.76 5.41 -13.72
N LEU A 61 21.62 5.89 -14.21
CA LEU A 61 20.79 5.19 -15.19
C LEU A 61 21.07 5.63 -16.63
N ASP A 62 21.90 6.66 -16.83
CA ASP A 62 22.18 7.30 -18.12
C ASP A 62 20.89 7.73 -18.86
N ILE A 63 20.00 8.41 -18.13
CA ILE A 63 18.71 8.91 -18.65
C ILE A 63 18.51 10.39 -18.31
N LYS A 64 17.53 11.02 -18.98
CA LYS A 64 16.96 12.29 -18.58
C LYS A 64 15.52 12.10 -18.15
N LEU A 65 15.20 12.51 -16.92
CA LEU A 65 13.86 12.37 -16.37
C LEU A 65 13.00 13.54 -16.81
N ASP A 66 11.91 13.25 -17.54
CA ASP A 66 10.83 14.23 -17.73
C ASP A 66 9.81 14.07 -16.61
N LEU A 67 9.80 15.04 -15.69
CA LEU A 67 8.88 15.03 -14.55
C LEU A 67 7.41 15.24 -14.95
N ASN A 68 7.14 15.60 -16.21
CA ASN A 68 5.79 15.73 -16.74
C ASN A 68 5.31 14.45 -17.43
N ASP A 69 6.19 13.50 -17.72
CA ASP A 69 5.84 12.20 -18.29
C ASP A 69 5.33 11.25 -17.21
N ILE A 70 4.14 11.57 -16.70
CA ILE A 70 3.49 10.79 -15.64
C ILE A 70 2.44 9.90 -16.26
N LYS A 71 2.64 8.58 -16.15
CA LYS A 71 1.61 7.60 -16.49
C LYS A 71 0.46 7.68 -15.46
N PRO A 72 -0.78 8.00 -15.87
CA PRO A 72 -1.90 8.06 -14.95
C PRO A 72 -2.26 6.66 -14.45
N GLU A 73 -2.50 6.56 -13.14
CA GLU A 73 -2.99 5.33 -12.52
C GLU A 73 -4.42 5.03 -12.99
N ARG A 74 -4.72 3.74 -13.20
CA ARG A 74 -6.07 3.33 -13.59
C ARG A 74 -7.00 3.34 -12.37
N ALA A 75 -8.04 4.18 -12.42
CA ALA A 75 -8.94 4.41 -11.29
C ALA A 75 -10.01 3.32 -11.11
N ASP A 76 -10.38 2.62 -12.17
CA ASP A 76 -11.45 1.62 -12.19
C ASP A 76 -11.06 0.29 -11.52
N LYS A 77 -9.76 -0.01 -11.42
CA LYS A 77 -9.18 -1.19 -10.74
C LYS A 77 -10.03 -2.46 -10.95
N PRO A 78 -10.27 -2.91 -12.20
CA PRO A 78 -11.21 -3.97 -12.47
C PRO A 78 -10.73 -5.28 -11.85
N VAL A 79 -11.73 -5.99 -11.34
CA VAL A 79 -11.57 -7.27 -10.65
C VAL A 79 -12.53 -8.25 -11.30
N PRO A 80 -12.05 -9.45 -11.71
CA PRO A 80 -12.95 -10.47 -12.23
C PRO A 80 -14.00 -10.88 -11.17
N PRO A 81 -15.23 -11.22 -11.58
CA PRO A 81 -16.25 -11.69 -10.66
C PRO A 81 -15.77 -12.96 -9.93
N PRO A 82 -16.15 -13.15 -8.65
CA PRO A 82 -15.71 -14.31 -7.89
C PRO A 82 -16.38 -15.57 -8.42
N VAL A 83 -15.63 -16.68 -8.45
CA VAL A 83 -16.19 -18.01 -8.72
C VAL A 83 -16.72 -18.60 -7.42
N VAL A 84 -18.05 -18.65 -7.28
CA VAL A 84 -18.71 -18.99 -6.01
C VAL A 84 -19.23 -20.42 -5.98
N ASN A 85 -18.88 -21.16 -4.93
CA ASN A 85 -19.56 -22.39 -4.54
C ASN A 85 -20.55 -22.08 -3.40
N ALA A 86 -21.85 -22.09 -3.71
CA ALA A 86 -22.89 -21.71 -2.76
C ALA A 86 -22.92 -22.58 -1.50
N ALA A 87 -22.74 -23.90 -1.63
CA ALA A 87 -22.76 -24.81 -0.49
C ALA A 87 -21.58 -24.54 0.46
N PHE A 88 -20.39 -24.27 -0.09
CA PHE A 88 -19.21 -23.92 0.68
C PHE A 88 -19.38 -22.57 1.41
N VAL A 89 -19.88 -21.54 0.72
CA VAL A 89 -20.12 -20.22 1.33
C VAL A 89 -21.17 -20.31 2.45
N SER A 90 -22.25 -21.06 2.26
CA SER A 90 -23.24 -21.30 3.31
C SER A 90 -22.65 -22.05 4.51
N ALA A 91 -21.79 -23.05 4.28
CA ALA A 91 -21.11 -23.76 5.36
C ALA A 91 -20.16 -22.84 6.14
N LEU A 92 -19.41 -21.96 5.45
CA LEU A 92 -18.55 -20.95 6.09
C LEU A 92 -19.37 -19.95 6.93
N ALA A 93 -20.49 -19.46 6.39
CA ALA A 93 -21.36 -18.52 7.10
C ALA A 93 -21.99 -19.13 8.36
N ALA A 94 -22.22 -20.45 8.37
CA ALA A 94 -22.69 -21.17 9.56
C ALA A 94 -21.56 -21.46 10.57
N ALA A 95 -20.32 -21.64 10.09
CA ALA A 95 -19.17 -22.00 10.92
C ALA A 95 -18.44 -20.79 11.52
N LEU A 96 -18.54 -19.61 10.91
CA LEU A 96 -17.81 -18.40 11.29
C LEU A 96 -18.75 -17.30 11.80
N PRO A 97 -18.30 -16.45 12.74
CA PRO A 97 -19.02 -15.22 13.06
C PRO A 97 -19.28 -14.35 11.83
N ALA A 98 -20.33 -13.53 11.88
CA ALA A 98 -20.61 -12.55 10.83
C ALA A 98 -19.41 -11.62 10.60
N GLY A 99 -19.17 -11.22 9.34
CA GLY A 99 -18.07 -10.33 8.96
C GLY A 99 -16.69 -11.00 8.87
N ARG A 100 -16.61 -12.33 8.95
CA ARG A 100 -15.36 -13.08 8.81
C ARG A 100 -15.00 -13.46 7.38
N THR A 101 -15.91 -13.21 6.46
CA THR A 101 -15.73 -13.48 5.04
C THR A 101 -16.05 -12.23 4.24
N SER A 102 -15.30 -12.01 3.17
CA SER A 102 -15.51 -10.87 2.27
C SER A 102 -15.25 -11.27 0.83
N ASP A 103 -16.18 -10.93 -0.04
CA ASP A 103 -16.07 -11.00 -1.49
C ASP A 103 -15.98 -9.60 -2.13
N ASP A 104 -15.73 -8.56 -1.33
CA ASP A 104 -15.57 -7.19 -1.80
C ASP A 104 -14.43 -7.11 -2.83
N PRO A 105 -14.69 -6.55 -4.03
CA PRO A 105 -13.67 -6.48 -5.10
C PRO A 105 -12.37 -5.81 -4.66
N ARG A 106 -12.43 -4.73 -3.87
CA ARG A 106 -11.24 -4.00 -3.44
C ARG A 106 -10.43 -4.83 -2.46
N GLU A 107 -11.07 -5.46 -1.48
CA GLU A 107 -10.37 -6.36 -0.56
C GLU A 107 -9.74 -7.53 -1.30
N ARG A 108 -10.48 -8.17 -2.20
CA ARG A 108 -9.98 -9.28 -3.04
C ARG A 108 -8.74 -8.86 -3.82
N LEU A 109 -8.76 -7.68 -4.44
CA LEU A 109 -7.61 -7.17 -5.19
C LEU A 109 -6.39 -6.94 -4.31
N ILE A 110 -6.55 -6.28 -3.15
CA ILE A 110 -5.45 -6.03 -2.19
C ILE A 110 -4.78 -7.32 -1.73
N HIS A 111 -5.53 -8.42 -1.61
CA HIS A 111 -5.02 -9.72 -1.16
C HIS A 111 -4.55 -10.62 -2.31
N SER A 112 -4.48 -10.11 -3.55
CA SER A 112 -4.10 -10.89 -4.74
C SER A 112 -2.75 -10.53 -5.33
N HIS A 113 -2.00 -9.65 -4.67
CA HIS A 113 -0.65 -9.29 -5.10
C HIS A 113 0.29 -9.04 -3.91
N GLY A 114 1.58 -9.26 -4.15
CA GLY A 114 2.65 -8.86 -3.25
C GLY A 114 3.17 -7.44 -3.55
N GLN A 115 4.40 -7.19 -3.12
CA GLN A 115 5.17 -5.97 -3.42
C GLN A 115 6.57 -6.33 -3.95
N THR A 116 6.73 -7.57 -4.45
CA THR A 116 8.05 -8.14 -4.75
C THR A 116 8.53 -7.77 -6.15
N THR A 117 7.64 -7.78 -7.14
CA THR A 117 8.02 -7.49 -8.52
C THR A 117 7.42 -6.18 -9.02
N VAL A 118 8.17 -5.48 -9.87
CA VAL A 118 7.68 -4.29 -10.57
C VAL A 118 6.46 -4.65 -11.43
N ASP A 119 6.44 -5.83 -12.02
CA ASP A 119 5.34 -6.31 -12.87
C ASP A 119 4.03 -6.45 -12.09
N GLU A 120 4.03 -7.06 -10.91
CA GLU A 120 2.82 -7.19 -10.08
C GLU A 120 2.22 -5.82 -9.74
N ILE A 121 3.07 -4.87 -9.31
CA ILE A 121 2.64 -3.52 -8.98
C ILE A 121 2.18 -2.77 -10.22
N TYR A 122 2.87 -2.94 -11.35
CA TYR A 122 2.47 -2.36 -12.61
C TYR A 122 1.08 -2.84 -13.05
N GLN A 123 0.81 -4.14 -12.94
CA GLN A 123 -0.49 -4.71 -13.28
C GLN A 123 -1.60 -4.08 -12.43
N VAL A 124 -1.46 -4.00 -11.11
CA VAL A 124 -2.53 -3.44 -10.27
C VAL A 124 -2.66 -1.92 -10.39
N LEU A 125 -1.60 -1.20 -10.75
CA LEU A 125 -1.65 0.25 -10.93
C LEU A 125 -2.20 0.67 -12.29
N TYR A 126 -1.80 -0.02 -13.36
CA TYR A 126 -1.96 0.48 -14.73
C TYR A 126 -2.68 -0.49 -15.69
N ALA A 127 -2.81 -1.75 -15.31
CA ALA A 127 -3.48 -2.79 -16.08
C ALA A 127 -4.36 -3.63 -15.12
N HIS A 128 -4.39 -4.95 -15.22
CA HIS A 128 -5.23 -5.82 -14.39
C HIS A 128 -4.53 -7.12 -14.00
N LEU A 129 -5.05 -7.78 -12.98
CA LEU A 129 -4.70 -9.17 -12.68
C LEU A 129 -5.70 -10.10 -13.36
N ASP A 130 -5.18 -11.11 -14.07
CA ASP A 130 -6.00 -12.17 -14.68
C ASP A 130 -6.70 -13.03 -13.62
N ARG A 131 -6.05 -13.20 -12.47
CA ARG A 131 -6.56 -13.98 -11.35
C ARG A 131 -6.51 -13.18 -10.06
N VAL A 132 -7.63 -13.18 -9.35
CA VAL A 132 -7.81 -12.56 -8.03
C VAL A 132 -8.45 -13.61 -7.14
N VAL A 133 -8.14 -13.60 -5.84
CA VAL A 133 -8.81 -14.46 -4.85
C VAL A 133 -10.33 -14.25 -4.92
N ASP A 134 -11.12 -15.31 -4.80
CA ASP A 134 -12.59 -15.23 -4.93
C ASP A 134 -13.28 -14.86 -3.61
N LEU A 135 -12.68 -15.24 -2.49
CA LEU A 135 -13.21 -15.02 -1.16
C LEU A 135 -12.05 -14.84 -0.17
N ILE A 136 -12.16 -13.84 0.70
CA ILE A 136 -11.25 -13.63 1.82
C ILE A 136 -11.89 -14.20 3.07
N VAL A 137 -11.10 -14.89 3.88
CA VAL A 137 -11.51 -15.40 5.19
C VAL A 137 -10.55 -14.85 6.23
N SER A 138 -11.06 -14.09 7.19
CA SER A 138 -10.25 -13.55 8.28
C SER A 138 -10.32 -14.46 9.51
N SER A 139 -9.17 -14.98 9.93
CA SER A 139 -9.10 -15.76 11.17
C SER A 139 -9.41 -14.88 12.38
N ALA A 140 -10.09 -15.44 13.37
CA ALA A 140 -10.13 -14.85 14.70
C ALA A 140 -8.78 -15.02 15.38
N SER A 141 -7.82 -14.13 15.11
CA SER A 141 -6.78 -13.86 16.08
C SER A 141 -7.30 -12.81 17.05
N SER A 142 -6.98 -13.00 18.34
CA SER A 142 -7.19 -12.06 19.47
C SER A 142 -7.09 -10.60 19.05
N PRO A 143 -7.81 -9.67 19.72
CA PRO A 143 -7.85 -8.26 19.32
C PRO A 143 -6.47 -7.82 18.88
N SER A 144 -6.40 -7.37 17.63
CA SER A 144 -5.31 -6.53 17.11
C SER A 144 -4.78 -5.75 18.30
N ALA A 145 -3.47 -5.87 18.56
CA ALA A 145 -2.79 -5.10 19.58
C ALA A 145 -3.25 -3.65 19.42
N ALA A 146 -4.25 -3.28 20.21
CA ALA A 146 -4.78 -1.95 20.22
C ALA A 146 -3.57 -1.09 20.59
N ALA A 147 -3.40 0.01 19.86
CA ALA A 147 -2.60 1.12 20.33
C ALA A 147 -2.79 1.24 21.86
N PRO A 148 -1.70 1.37 22.64
CA PRO A 148 -1.80 1.37 24.10
C PRO A 148 -2.87 2.37 24.49
N ALA A 149 -3.98 1.84 25.03
CA ALA A 149 -5.04 2.65 25.58
C ALA A 149 -4.37 3.54 26.64
N SER A 150 -4.41 4.85 26.41
CA SER A 150 -4.02 5.83 27.39
C SER A 150 -4.77 5.52 28.68
N ALA A 151 -4.05 5.08 29.71
CA ALA A 151 -4.61 4.97 31.05
C ALA A 151 -5.01 6.40 31.52
N PRO A 152 -6.24 6.60 32.03
CA PRO A 152 -6.65 7.86 32.62
C PRO A 152 -5.85 8.14 33.93
N PRO A 153 -5.79 9.40 34.38
CA PRO A 153 -4.78 9.92 35.32
C PRO A 153 -4.78 9.27 36.71
#